data_AF-A0A9W9PJU0-F1
#
_entry.id   AF-A0A9W9PJU0-F1
#
_cell.length_a   1.000
_cell.length_b   1.000
_cell.length_c   1.000
_cell.angle_alpha   90.00
_cell.angle_beta   90.00
_cell.angle_gamma   90.00
#
_symmetry.space_group_name_H-M   'P 1'
#
loop_
_entity.id
_entity.type
_entity.pdbx_description
1 polymer ?
#
loop_
_entity_poly.entity_id
_entity_poly.type
_entity_poly.pdbx_seq_one_letter_code
_entity_poly.pdbx_strand_id
1 'polypeptide(L)'
;MRLSTLLTALALGVEGLAAAVSSLATYINWRTFRGHGVNLGGWLEQESSIDTTWFARYADNATDEWGLCENLGPEWPAVMEDRYSTFIREADIDELAAAKVSIPRIPTTYAAWIDLPGSRLYSGHQQAHLRRIANYAIEKYNMHIIVDIHSLPGGINGLGIGQAVGHWGWWYNQPALEWSLQVVDAVIEFV
;
A
#
# COMPACT_ATOMS: atom_id res chain seq x y z
N MET A 1 7.09 45.57 -63.19
CA MET A 1 6.43 44.91 -64.34
C MET A 1 6.87 43.45 -64.32
N ARG A 2 5.91 42.54 -64.09
CA ARG A 2 5.84 41.05 -64.18
C ARG A 2 7.15 40.25 -64.47
N LEU A 3 7.46 39.13 -63.82
CA LEU A 3 6.80 37.80 -63.84
C LEU A 3 7.49 36.93 -62.74
N SER A 4 6.75 36.25 -61.85
CA SER A 4 6.55 34.78 -61.82
C SER A 4 7.81 33.90 -61.83
N THR A 5 8.04 33.18 -60.72
CA THR A 5 8.64 31.83 -60.77
C THR A 5 7.90 30.92 -59.79
N LEU A 6 7.25 29.89 -60.36
CA LEU A 6 6.73 28.72 -59.68
C LEU A 6 7.87 27.96 -59.01
N LEU A 7 7.61 27.36 -57.83
CA LEU A 7 8.21 26.08 -57.48
C LEU A 7 7.13 25.18 -56.87
N THR A 8 6.94 24.03 -57.50
CA THR A 8 6.07 22.93 -57.10
C THR A 8 6.93 21.83 -56.47
N ALA A 9 6.28 20.95 -55.68
CA ALA A 9 6.77 19.70 -55.08
C ALA A 9 7.41 19.86 -53.69
N LEU A 10 7.17 18.99 -52.71
CA LEU A 10 6.73 17.59 -52.76
C LEU A 10 6.08 17.26 -51.40
N ALA A 11 4.95 16.56 -51.42
CA ALA A 11 4.37 15.96 -50.22
C ALA A 11 5.24 14.78 -49.78
N LEU A 12 5.71 14.79 -48.53
CA LEU A 12 6.09 13.59 -47.81
C LEU A 12 5.22 13.52 -46.57
N GLY A 13 4.23 12.63 -46.63
CA GLY A 13 3.44 12.25 -45.48
C GLY A 13 4.34 11.62 -44.44
N VAL A 14 4.32 12.18 -43.23
CA VAL A 14 4.68 11.44 -42.03
C VAL A 14 3.36 10.95 -41.44
N GLU A 15 2.78 9.93 -42.08
CA GLU A 15 1.82 9.07 -41.40
C GLU A 15 2.61 8.19 -40.43
N GLY A 16 2.18 8.17 -39.17
CA GLY A 16 2.58 7.12 -38.23
C GLY A 16 3.71 7.48 -37.26
N LEU A 17 3.36 8.26 -36.23
CA LEU A 17 3.80 8.02 -34.85
C LEU A 17 2.76 8.54 -33.85
N ALA A 18 1.49 8.24 -34.12
CA ALA A 18 0.44 8.22 -33.12
C ALA A 18 0.34 6.79 -32.56
N ALA A 19 1.34 6.36 -31.78
CA ALA A 19 1.33 5.06 -31.14
C ALA A 19 2.12 5.09 -29.81
N ALA A 20 1.64 5.92 -28.90
CA ALA A 20 1.62 5.62 -27.47
C ALA A 20 0.61 6.60 -26.85
N VAL A 21 -0.66 6.44 -27.22
CA VAL A 21 -1.71 6.85 -26.28
C VAL A 21 -1.50 5.90 -25.11
N SER A 22 -0.75 6.36 -24.11
CA SER A 22 -0.85 5.84 -22.75
C SER A 22 -2.33 5.59 -22.54
N SER A 23 -2.71 4.33 -22.34
CA SER A 23 -4.05 4.01 -21.88
C SER A 23 -4.16 4.82 -20.58
N LEU A 24 -4.81 5.98 -20.66
CA LEU A 24 -5.19 6.74 -19.48
C LEU A 24 -6.08 5.76 -18.74
N ALA A 25 -5.50 5.08 -17.76
CA ALA A 25 -6.25 4.25 -16.84
C ALA A 25 -7.38 5.14 -16.35
N THR A 26 -8.59 4.85 -16.80
CA THR A 26 -9.74 5.65 -16.42
C THR A 26 -9.99 5.37 -14.95
N TYR A 27 -9.83 6.41 -14.12
CA TYR A 27 -10.15 6.31 -12.71
C TYR A 27 -11.53 5.68 -12.51
N ILE A 28 -11.63 4.79 -11.53
CA ILE A 28 -12.90 4.10 -11.27
C ILE A 28 -13.96 5.10 -10.79
N ASN A 29 -15.22 4.86 -11.19
CA ASN A 29 -16.36 5.56 -10.61
C ASN A 29 -17.01 4.68 -9.55
N TRP A 30 -16.76 4.98 -8.28
CA TRP A 30 -17.30 4.22 -7.14
C TRP A 30 -18.84 4.10 -7.12
N ARG A 31 -19.57 5.00 -7.78
CA ARG A 31 -21.04 4.92 -7.86
C ARG A 31 -21.51 3.75 -8.72
N THR A 32 -20.77 3.43 -9.78
CA THR A 32 -21.11 2.39 -10.75
C THR A 32 -20.24 1.15 -10.62
N PHE A 33 -19.05 1.27 -10.03
CA PHE A 33 -18.17 0.14 -9.78
C PHE A 33 -18.85 -0.91 -8.91
N ARG A 34 -18.59 -2.18 -9.22
CA ARG A 34 -18.96 -3.34 -8.42
C ARG A 34 -17.76 -4.28 -8.41
N GLY A 35 -17.41 -4.79 -7.25
CA GLY A 35 -16.30 -5.72 -7.09
C GLY A 35 -16.48 -6.63 -5.89
N HIS A 36 -15.80 -7.76 -5.93
CA HIS A 36 -15.70 -8.68 -4.80
C HIS A 36 -14.32 -8.47 -4.18
N GLY A 37 -14.31 -8.11 -2.90
CA GLY A 37 -13.09 -7.73 -2.19
C GLY A 37 -12.72 -8.71 -1.09
N VAL A 38 -11.44 -8.71 -0.73
CA VAL A 38 -10.88 -9.37 0.44
C VAL A 38 -9.92 -8.40 1.12
N ASN A 39 -9.62 -8.61 2.41
CA ASN A 39 -8.51 -7.92 3.06
C ASN A 39 -7.26 -8.79 3.01
N LEU A 40 -6.11 -8.19 2.72
CA LEU A 40 -4.80 -8.81 2.92
C LEU A 40 -4.28 -8.44 4.32
N GLY A 41 -5.09 -8.70 5.35
CA GLY A 41 -4.79 -8.38 6.75
C GLY A 41 -3.75 -9.32 7.36
N GLY A 42 -3.08 -8.89 8.42
CA GLY A 42 -2.01 -9.64 9.06
C GLY A 42 -0.72 -9.72 8.23
N TRP A 43 -0.62 -8.91 7.17
CA TRP A 43 0.55 -8.86 6.28
C TRP A 43 1.45 -7.66 6.59
N LEU A 44 1.05 -6.43 6.23
CA LEU A 44 1.82 -5.20 6.49
C LEU A 44 1.44 -4.49 7.80
N GLU A 45 0.55 -5.12 8.57
CA GLU A 45 0.22 -4.87 9.97
C GLU A 45 -0.03 -6.24 10.62
N GLN A 46 0.30 -6.40 11.91
CA GLN A 46 0.26 -7.70 12.59
C GLN A 46 -0.86 -7.80 13.62
N GLU A 47 -1.74 -8.79 13.44
CA GLU A 47 -2.75 -9.17 14.42
C GLU A 47 -2.52 -10.60 14.92
N SER A 48 -2.57 -10.77 16.24
CA SER A 48 -2.35 -12.06 16.90
C SER A 48 -3.35 -13.15 16.52
N SER A 49 -4.55 -12.76 16.09
CA SER A 49 -5.65 -13.65 15.73
C SER A 49 -5.54 -14.21 14.31
N ILE A 50 -4.74 -13.60 13.43
CA ILE A 50 -4.65 -13.97 12.01
C ILE A 50 -3.68 -15.14 11.81
N ASP A 51 -2.49 -15.05 12.40
CA ASP A 51 -1.49 -16.12 12.40
C ASP A 51 -0.98 -16.35 13.82
N THR A 52 -1.78 -17.11 14.58
CA THR A 52 -1.52 -17.39 16.00
C THR A 52 -0.19 -18.09 16.22
N THR A 53 0.29 -18.88 15.26
CA THR A 53 1.54 -19.64 15.38
C THR A 53 2.76 -18.73 15.19
N TRP A 54 2.76 -17.91 14.15
CA TRP A 54 3.82 -16.93 13.94
C TRP A 54 3.85 -15.90 15.08
N PHE A 55 2.68 -15.39 15.46
CA PHE A 55 2.60 -14.38 16.51
C PHE A 55 3.09 -14.93 17.86
N ALA A 56 2.64 -16.12 18.28
CA ALA A 56 3.11 -16.74 19.53
C ALA A 56 4.62 -17.02 19.54
N ARG A 57 5.24 -17.26 18.38
CA ARG A 57 6.69 -17.48 18.26
C ARG A 57 7.50 -16.22 18.52
N TYR A 58 7.03 -15.06 18.08
CA TYR A 58 7.83 -13.83 18.05
C TYR A 58 7.38 -12.76 19.04
N ALA A 59 6.12 -12.76 19.46
CA ALA A 59 5.55 -11.68 20.27
C ALA A 59 5.98 -11.70 21.74
N ASP A 60 6.45 -12.84 22.27
CA ASP A 60 6.82 -13.01 23.69
C ASP A 60 5.82 -12.35 24.67
N ASN A 61 4.56 -12.82 24.64
CA ASN A 61 3.43 -12.30 25.43
C ASN A 61 2.94 -10.88 25.07
N ALA A 62 3.51 -10.21 24.07
CA ALA A 62 2.91 -9.00 23.54
C ALA A 62 1.51 -9.30 22.99
N THR A 63 0.63 -8.29 23.05
CA THR A 63 -0.77 -8.40 22.61
C THR A 63 -1.01 -7.75 21.24
N ASP A 64 -0.02 -7.01 20.73
CA ASP A 64 -0.07 -6.25 19.48
C ASP A 64 1.32 -6.16 18.81
N GLU A 65 1.34 -5.59 17.59
CA GLU A 65 2.56 -5.37 16.82
C GLU A 65 3.57 -4.45 17.52
N TRP A 66 3.09 -3.46 18.29
CA TRP A 66 3.93 -2.53 19.02
C TRP A 66 4.81 -3.26 20.04
N GLY A 67 4.19 -4.07 20.91
CA GLY A 67 4.90 -4.88 21.88
C GLY A 67 5.72 -5.99 21.21
N LEU A 68 5.22 -6.60 20.13
CA LEU A 68 5.97 -7.61 19.37
C LEU A 68 7.28 -7.03 18.87
N CYS A 69 7.23 -5.86 18.23
CA CYS A 69 8.41 -5.18 17.72
C CYS A 69 9.36 -4.77 18.85
N GLU A 70 8.83 -4.25 19.96
CA GLU A 70 9.62 -3.92 21.15
C GLU A 70 10.35 -5.14 21.72
N ASN A 71 9.69 -6.30 21.81
CA ASN A 71 10.26 -7.54 22.31
C ASN A 71 11.31 -8.15 21.37
N LEU A 72 11.10 -8.06 20.05
CA LEU A 72 12.09 -8.50 19.06
C LEU A 72 13.39 -7.68 19.12
N GLY A 73 13.30 -6.41 19.51
CA GLY A 73 14.44 -5.50 19.58
C GLY A 73 15.25 -5.48 18.27
N PRO A 74 16.56 -5.81 18.28
CA PRO A 74 17.38 -5.74 17.08
C PRO A 74 17.02 -6.79 16.01
N GLU A 75 16.23 -7.82 16.34
CA GLU A 75 15.81 -8.85 15.40
C GLU A 75 14.59 -8.46 14.55
N TRP A 76 13.88 -7.37 14.91
CA TRP A 76 12.68 -6.95 14.19
C TRP A 76 12.88 -6.82 12.67
N PRO A 77 14.03 -6.38 12.10
CA PRO A 77 14.05 -6.10 10.66
C PRO A 77 14.00 -7.40 9.89
N ALA A 78 14.76 -8.40 10.34
CA ALA A 78 14.81 -9.70 9.68
C ALA A 78 13.47 -10.42 9.78
N VAL A 79 12.83 -10.40 10.96
CA VAL A 79 11.55 -11.09 11.19
C VAL A 79 10.40 -10.44 10.40
N MET A 80 10.31 -9.11 10.41
CA MET A 80 9.24 -8.39 9.71
C MET A 80 9.42 -8.50 8.19
N GLU A 81 10.64 -8.31 7.66
CA GLU A 81 10.90 -8.42 6.22
C GLU A 81 10.69 -9.84 5.69
N ASP A 82 11.06 -10.87 6.46
CA ASP A 82 10.75 -12.27 6.11
C ASP A 82 9.23 -12.48 6.00
N ARG A 83 8.47 -12.02 7.00
CA ARG A 83 7.00 -12.09 6.96
C ARG A 83 6.42 -11.33 5.77
N TYR A 84 6.85 -10.11 5.51
CA TYR A 84 6.36 -9.31 4.39
C TYR A 84 6.65 -9.98 3.04
N SER A 85 7.77 -10.67 2.90
CA SER A 85 8.15 -11.34 1.66
C SER A 85 7.44 -12.69 1.43
N THR A 86 7.04 -13.38 2.50
CA THR A 86 6.57 -14.77 2.44
C THR A 86 5.08 -14.96 2.73
N PHE A 87 4.46 -14.09 3.53
CA PHE A 87 3.07 -14.28 3.98
C PHE A 87 2.06 -14.08 2.85
N ILE A 88 2.24 -13.02 2.05
CA ILE A 88 1.48 -12.80 0.81
C ILE A 88 2.44 -12.78 -0.38
N ARG A 89 2.16 -13.63 -1.36
CA ARG A 89 2.95 -13.83 -2.58
C ARG A 89 2.05 -13.66 -3.81
N GLU A 90 2.69 -13.54 -4.96
CA GLU A 90 2.00 -13.43 -6.25
C GLU A 90 1.06 -14.63 -6.51
N ALA A 91 1.43 -15.83 -6.07
CA ALA A 91 0.59 -17.02 -6.17
C ALA A 91 -0.73 -16.87 -5.38
N ASP A 92 -0.73 -16.18 -4.25
CA ASP A 92 -1.95 -15.93 -3.48
C ASP A 92 -2.89 -14.98 -4.26
N ILE A 93 -2.33 -14.02 -5.01
CA ILE A 93 -3.10 -13.15 -5.92
C ILE A 93 -3.71 -13.96 -7.08
N ASP A 94 -2.97 -14.94 -7.63
CA ASP A 94 -3.49 -15.84 -8.66
C ASP A 94 -4.72 -16.62 -8.16
N GLU A 95 -4.69 -17.10 -6.91
CA GLU A 95 -5.82 -17.80 -6.27
C GLU A 95 -7.03 -16.87 -6.06
N LEU A 96 -6.79 -15.64 -5.57
CA LEU A 96 -7.85 -14.65 -5.40
C LEU A 96 -8.51 -14.28 -6.74
N ALA A 97 -7.72 -14.13 -7.81
CA ALA A 97 -8.23 -13.88 -9.16
C ALA A 97 -9.09 -15.05 -9.67
N ALA A 98 -8.65 -16.29 -9.43
CA ALA A 98 -9.43 -17.48 -9.76
C ALA A 98 -10.78 -17.50 -9.01
N ALA A 99 -10.79 -17.03 -7.77
CA ALA A 99 -11.99 -16.83 -6.94
C ALA A 99 -12.81 -15.57 -7.28
N LYS A 100 -12.47 -14.84 -8.36
CA LYS A 100 -13.17 -13.64 -8.85
C LYS A 100 -13.08 -12.41 -7.93
N VAL A 101 -12.04 -12.34 -7.10
CA VAL A 101 -11.70 -11.11 -6.37
C VAL A 101 -11.23 -10.06 -7.37
N SER A 102 -11.70 -8.82 -7.20
CA SER A 102 -11.37 -7.68 -8.04
C SER A 102 -10.94 -6.44 -7.26
N ILE A 103 -11.11 -6.44 -5.93
CA ILE A 103 -10.77 -5.28 -5.09
C ILE A 103 -10.17 -5.65 -3.73
N PRO A 104 -8.91 -6.13 -3.68
CA PRO A 104 -8.24 -6.35 -2.41
C PRO A 104 -7.98 -5.02 -1.68
N ARG A 105 -8.22 -5.03 -0.36
CA ARG A 105 -7.83 -3.97 0.58
C ARG A 105 -6.58 -4.39 1.34
N ILE A 106 -5.60 -3.51 1.43
CA ILE A 106 -4.29 -3.79 2.02
C ILE A 106 -4.09 -2.83 3.20
N PRO A 107 -4.32 -3.31 4.44
CA PRO A 107 -3.98 -2.57 5.64
C PRO A 107 -2.47 -2.36 5.76
N THR A 108 -2.07 -1.15 6.14
CA THR A 108 -0.69 -0.75 6.41
C THR A 108 -0.64 0.04 7.71
N THR A 109 0.42 -0.11 8.50
CA THR A 109 0.64 0.81 9.63
C THR A 109 1.13 2.17 9.13
N TYR A 110 0.98 3.24 9.93
CA TYR A 110 1.59 4.54 9.58
C TYR A 110 3.13 4.44 9.43
N ALA A 111 3.76 3.47 10.09
CA ALA A 111 5.21 3.29 10.10
C ALA A 111 5.76 2.80 8.75
N ALA A 112 4.90 2.27 7.87
CA ALA A 112 5.25 2.01 6.48
C ALA A 112 5.52 3.30 5.69
N TRP A 113 5.02 4.45 6.15
CA TRP A 113 4.96 5.70 5.37
C TRP A 113 5.88 6.78 5.93
N ILE A 114 5.96 6.88 7.26
CA ILE A 114 6.86 7.81 7.96
C ILE A 114 7.54 7.11 9.13
N ASP A 115 8.76 7.52 9.45
CA ASP A 115 9.50 7.07 10.64
C ASP A 115 9.40 8.16 11.73
N LEU A 116 8.80 7.80 12.86
CA LEU A 116 8.58 8.71 13.98
C LEU A 116 9.42 8.31 15.20
N PRO A 117 10.19 9.24 15.79
CA PRO A 117 10.91 9.00 17.03
C PRO A 117 9.99 8.47 18.13
N GLY A 118 10.38 7.37 18.75
CA GLY A 118 9.62 6.76 19.84
C GLY A 118 8.53 5.78 19.40
N SER A 119 8.21 5.68 18.10
CA SER A 119 7.42 4.58 17.56
C SER A 119 8.11 3.24 17.86
N ARG A 120 7.33 2.20 18.19
CA ARG A 120 7.82 0.81 18.20
C ARG A 120 7.32 0.01 17.00
N LEU A 121 6.50 0.60 16.13
CA LEU A 121 6.16 -0.05 14.87
C LEU A 121 7.37 0.04 13.92
N TYR A 122 7.65 -1.05 13.22
CA TYR A 122 8.79 -1.15 12.31
C TYR A 122 8.60 -0.25 11.08
N SER A 123 9.60 0.57 10.76
CA SER A 123 9.69 1.32 9.50
C SER A 123 10.76 0.69 8.61
N GLY A 124 10.35 0.07 7.51
CA GLY A 124 11.22 -0.69 6.61
C GLY A 124 10.72 -0.67 5.16
N HIS A 125 10.76 -1.81 4.49
CA HIS A 125 10.44 -1.91 3.07
C HIS A 125 8.98 -2.29 2.78
N GLN A 126 8.04 -2.00 3.69
CA GLN A 126 6.62 -2.31 3.49
C GLN A 126 6.09 -1.77 2.15
N GLN A 127 6.48 -0.55 1.77
CA GLN A 127 6.08 0.04 0.48
C GLN A 127 6.60 -0.75 -0.73
N ALA A 128 7.79 -1.34 -0.65
CA ALA A 128 8.32 -2.17 -1.73
C ALA A 128 7.53 -3.47 -1.88
N HIS A 129 7.19 -4.12 -0.77
CA HIS A 129 6.33 -5.31 -0.77
C HIS A 129 4.92 -5.01 -1.25
N LEU A 130 4.33 -3.89 -0.79
CA LEU A 130 3.06 -3.38 -1.28
C LEU A 130 3.09 -3.18 -2.80
N ARG A 131 4.09 -2.46 -3.31
CA ARG A 131 4.23 -2.18 -4.74
C ARG A 131 4.35 -3.45 -5.58
N ARG A 132 5.14 -4.43 -5.10
CA ARG A 132 5.30 -5.73 -5.78
C ARG A 132 3.95 -6.43 -5.96
N ILE A 133 3.19 -6.60 -4.89
CA ILE A 133 1.91 -7.32 -4.92
C ILE A 133 0.82 -6.50 -5.64
N ALA A 134 0.75 -5.19 -5.38
CA ALA A 134 -0.23 -4.31 -6.01
C ALA A 134 -0.03 -4.25 -7.53
N ASN A 135 1.21 -4.02 -8.01
CA ASN A 135 1.49 -3.99 -9.45
C ASN A 135 1.15 -5.33 -10.10
N TYR A 136 1.51 -6.45 -9.47
CA TYR A 136 1.15 -7.77 -9.99
C TYR A 136 -0.36 -7.95 -10.15
N ALA A 137 -1.13 -7.61 -9.12
CA ALA A 137 -2.59 -7.69 -9.13
C ALA A 137 -3.24 -6.76 -10.17
N ILE A 138 -2.72 -5.54 -10.32
CA ILE A 138 -3.21 -4.55 -11.29
C ILE A 138 -2.85 -4.99 -12.72
N GLU A 139 -1.58 -5.27 -12.99
CA GLU A 139 -1.08 -5.55 -14.34
C GLU A 139 -1.61 -6.87 -14.90
N LYS A 140 -1.70 -7.92 -14.06
CA LYS A 140 -2.11 -9.26 -14.50
C LYS A 140 -3.62 -9.44 -14.52
N TYR A 141 -4.34 -8.83 -13.57
CA TYR A 141 -5.75 -9.12 -13.33
C TYR A 141 -6.66 -7.89 -13.37
N ASN A 142 -6.11 -6.69 -13.58
CA ASN A 142 -6.85 -5.43 -13.55
C ASN A 142 -7.64 -5.27 -12.24
N MET A 143 -7.07 -5.73 -11.13
CA MET A 143 -7.64 -5.51 -9.79
C MET A 143 -7.50 -4.04 -9.41
N HIS A 144 -8.48 -3.53 -8.66
CA HIS A 144 -8.37 -2.22 -8.01
C HIS A 144 -7.86 -2.41 -6.58
N ILE A 145 -6.88 -1.62 -6.13
CA ILE A 145 -6.28 -1.80 -4.81
C ILE A 145 -6.73 -0.68 -3.87
N ILE A 146 -7.20 -1.03 -2.69
CA ILE A 146 -7.42 -0.06 -1.61
C ILE A 146 -6.19 -0.09 -0.70
N VAL A 147 -5.40 0.98 -0.71
CA VAL A 147 -4.34 1.19 0.28
C VAL A 147 -4.98 1.80 1.52
N ASP A 148 -4.84 1.12 2.66
CA ASP A 148 -5.48 1.50 3.91
C ASP A 148 -4.43 1.86 4.96
N ILE A 149 -4.46 3.09 5.45
CA ILE A 149 -3.66 3.53 6.59
C ILE A 149 -4.40 3.09 7.85
N HIS A 150 -4.08 1.90 8.35
CA HIS A 150 -4.85 1.20 9.36
C HIS A 150 -4.63 1.77 10.77
N SER A 151 -3.41 2.24 11.05
CA SER A 151 -3.04 2.95 12.27
C SER A 151 -2.59 4.37 11.96
N LEU A 152 -2.80 5.29 12.90
CA LEU A 152 -2.28 6.66 12.83
C LEU A 152 -1.44 6.97 14.07
N PRO A 153 -0.47 7.89 13.95
CA PRO A 153 0.35 8.30 15.09
C PRO A 153 -0.49 8.70 16.31
N GLY A 154 -0.20 8.10 17.46
CA GLY A 154 -0.90 8.35 18.72
C GLY A 154 -2.01 7.35 19.04
N GLY A 155 -2.50 6.57 18.07
CA GLY A 155 -3.49 5.53 18.31
C GLY A 155 -4.93 6.06 18.27
N ILE A 156 -5.72 5.47 17.37
CA ILE A 156 -7.07 5.96 17.05
C ILE A 156 -8.21 5.20 17.74
N ASN A 157 -7.95 3.98 18.22
CA ASN A 157 -8.98 3.07 18.70
C ASN A 157 -8.60 2.24 19.94
N GLY A 158 -7.43 2.47 20.55
CA GLY A 158 -6.96 1.75 21.75
C GLY A 158 -6.72 0.25 21.54
N LEU A 159 -6.76 -0.24 20.30
CA LEU A 159 -6.42 -1.60 19.91
C LEU A 159 -5.06 -1.62 19.20
N GLY A 160 -4.44 -2.80 19.09
CA GLY A 160 -3.19 -2.98 18.34
C GLY A 160 -3.26 -2.38 16.94
N ILE A 161 -4.36 -2.64 16.22
CA ILE A 161 -4.60 -2.13 14.86
C ILE A 161 -4.62 -0.60 14.75
N GLY A 162 -4.96 0.12 15.82
CA GLY A 162 -4.98 1.59 15.79
C GLY A 162 -3.62 2.23 16.02
N GLN A 163 -2.70 1.53 16.68
CA GLN A 163 -1.26 1.79 16.83
C GLN A 163 -0.70 0.79 17.86
N ALA A 164 -1.34 0.73 19.03
CA ALA A 164 -1.01 -0.14 20.16
C ALA A 164 -2.20 -0.16 21.14
N VAL A 165 -2.31 -1.24 21.91
CA VAL A 165 -3.32 -1.43 22.94
C VAL A 165 -3.20 -0.33 24.00
N GLY A 166 -4.32 0.34 24.27
CA GLY A 166 -4.39 1.46 25.21
C GLY A 166 -3.97 2.83 24.66
N HIS A 167 -3.48 2.90 23.41
CA HIS A 167 -3.11 4.17 22.80
C HIS A 167 -4.32 4.92 22.22
N TRP A 168 -4.51 6.14 22.71
CA TRP A 168 -5.60 7.07 22.35
C TRP A 168 -5.12 8.49 22.07
N GLY A 169 -3.81 8.68 22.00
CA GLY A 169 -3.15 9.97 21.86
C GLY A 169 -3.35 10.65 20.51
N TRP A 170 -4.08 10.07 19.55
CA TRP A 170 -4.44 10.75 18.31
C TRP A 170 -5.49 11.85 18.52
N TRP A 171 -6.46 11.61 19.41
CA TRP A 171 -7.60 12.50 19.61
C TRP A 171 -7.18 13.80 20.30
N TYR A 172 -7.60 14.93 19.72
CA TYR A 172 -7.30 16.29 20.23
C TYR A 172 -5.80 16.59 20.36
N ASN A 173 -4.97 15.92 19.58
CA ASN A 173 -3.52 16.06 19.59
C ASN A 173 -3.05 16.62 18.24
N GLN A 174 -2.63 17.89 18.25
CA GLN A 174 -2.24 18.60 17.04
C GLN A 174 -1.02 17.96 16.34
N PRO A 175 0.09 17.65 17.04
CA PRO A 175 1.19 16.87 16.44
C PRO A 175 0.75 15.54 15.81
N ALA A 176 -0.11 14.77 16.48
CA ALA A 176 -0.59 13.50 15.96
C ALA A 176 -1.38 13.66 14.64
N LEU A 177 -2.21 14.70 14.54
CA LEU A 177 -2.92 15.05 13.32
C LEU A 177 -1.95 15.47 12.20
N GLU A 178 -0.96 16.29 12.50
CA GLU A 178 0.05 16.75 11.53
C GLU A 178 0.86 15.58 10.97
N TRP A 179 1.30 14.65 11.81
CA TRP A 179 1.96 13.43 11.34
C TRP A 179 1.01 12.55 10.53
N SER A 180 -0.26 12.46 10.90
CA SER A 180 -1.26 11.72 10.12
C SER A 180 -1.42 12.30 8.71
N LEU A 181 -1.38 13.62 8.55
CA LEU A 181 -1.42 14.26 7.23
C LEU A 181 -0.16 13.96 6.42
N GLN A 182 1.03 13.92 7.04
CA GLN A 182 2.26 13.50 6.36
C GLN A 182 2.19 12.05 5.88
N VAL A 183 1.56 11.15 6.65
CA VAL A 183 1.29 9.77 6.20
C VAL A 183 0.40 9.78 4.96
N VAL A 184 -0.66 10.59 4.96
CA VAL A 184 -1.57 10.71 3.80
C VAL A 184 -0.84 11.26 2.58
N ASP A 185 -0.01 12.29 2.74
CA ASP A 185 0.80 12.85 1.66
C ASP A 185 1.74 11.80 1.06
N ALA A 186 2.40 10.99 1.90
CA ALA A 186 3.27 9.90 1.44
C ALA A 186 2.51 8.80 0.69
N VAL A 187 1.28 8.47 1.12
CA VAL A 187 0.41 7.53 0.37
C VAL A 187 -0.01 8.12 -0.96
N ILE A 188 -0.36 9.41 -1.03
CA ILE A 188 -0.73 10.08 -2.28
C ILE A 188 0.46 10.10 -3.24
N GLU A 189 1.69 10.33 -2.76
CA GLU A 189 2.89 10.28 -3.59
C GLU A 189 3.22 8.86 -4.09
N PHE A 190 2.84 7.83 -3.33
CA PHE A 190 3.08 6.44 -3.71
C PHE A 190 2.22 5.95 -4.89
N VAL A 191 0.97 6.45 -4.98
CA VAL A 191 -0.09 6.04 -5.93
C VAL A 191 0.00 6.82 -7.25
#